data_AF-A0A7X0M6N8-F1
#
_entry.id   AF-A0A7X0M6N8-F1
#
_cell.length_a   1.000
_cell.length_b   1.000
_cell.length_c   1.000
_cell.angle_alpha   90.00
_cell.angle_beta   90.00
_cell.angle_gamma   90.00
#
_symmetry.space_group_name_H-M   'P 1'
#
loop_
_entity.id
_entity.type
_entity.pdbx_description
1 polymer ?
#
loop_
_entity_poly.entity_id
_entity_poly.type
_entity_poly.pdbx_seq_one_letter_code
_entity_poly.pdbx_strand_id
1 'polypeptide(L)'
;MSSFAYQRDESRSFGELRFPPADVLDTTELARRWAGWLDLRDTDGLVPLRSLHAVHLARMLTGEQDEDVPNWFSTVSVTSSRYQVVVQARSDRHRCEQPGALPAEVRSPRWQALVEALEGWAGLPAARRVVVVALLTQLGFHRLAVRLVGTFAVDADPVRQQLVYEVARAAYQLNRKSPIPYEIFAWLARDAVRPALRTLAALQLVSTRVRGSDREEAGRWLAAAERSLAGLGDEPDWLAHLVTSRYHRAAALHELSGRDREPVVTHMRAALEHDDALARSAGNPSQVHYQRENRGLVLEAHLKLDTLTGTASAPADAVEQLLSLDPVDPEPLYAVGAYLAGFGDREAALATFLRAAGSGTLRGASAANAAAVCAERLGRPDVAEHARRLLLDLDPAARLAVHQADTRTRR
;
A
#
# COMPACT_ATOMS: atom_id res chain seq x y z
N MET A 1 -18.80 -0.78 12.62
CA MET A 1 -18.31 -1.44 11.39
C MET A 1 -17.55 -2.75 11.65
N SER A 2 -18.00 -3.62 12.57
CA SER A 2 -17.31 -4.90 12.84
C SER A 2 -17.68 -6.05 11.87
N SER A 3 -18.36 -5.77 10.75
CA SER A 3 -19.16 -6.79 10.04
C SER A 3 -18.47 -7.49 8.86
N PHE A 4 -17.19 -7.24 8.58
CA PHE A 4 -16.50 -7.85 7.43
C PHE A 4 -15.14 -8.50 7.77
N ALA A 5 -14.70 -8.47 9.03
CA ALA A 5 -13.51 -9.21 9.44
C ALA A 5 -13.81 -10.72 9.45
N TYR A 6 -12.87 -11.53 8.99
CA TYR A 6 -12.92 -12.98 9.18
C TYR A 6 -11.96 -13.40 10.29
N GLN A 7 -12.22 -14.56 10.89
CA GLN A 7 -11.32 -15.15 11.87
C GLN A 7 -10.28 -16.00 11.15
N ARG A 8 -9.02 -15.91 11.60
CA ARG A 8 -7.91 -16.71 11.09
C ARG A 8 -7.33 -17.55 12.21
N ASP A 9 -6.89 -18.76 11.90
CA ASP A 9 -6.06 -19.54 12.82
C ASP A 9 -4.66 -18.93 12.93
N GLU A 10 -4.43 -18.21 14.02
CA GLU A 10 -3.15 -17.54 14.30
C GLU A 10 -2.04 -18.49 14.78
N SER A 11 -2.35 -19.77 15.04
CA SER A 11 -1.36 -20.76 15.45
C SER A 11 -0.31 -21.07 14.37
N ARG A 12 -0.59 -20.72 13.12
CA ARG A 12 0.31 -20.90 11.97
C ARG A 12 0.67 -19.58 11.33
N SER A 13 1.96 -19.34 11.18
CA SER A 13 2.43 -18.18 10.43
C SER A 13 2.08 -18.34 8.95
N PHE A 14 1.88 -17.24 8.23
CA PHE A 14 1.50 -17.30 6.81
C PHE A 14 2.53 -18.07 5.95
N GLY A 15 3.82 -18.00 6.32
CA GLY A 15 4.90 -18.71 5.63
C GLY A 15 4.91 -20.23 5.82
N GLU A 16 4.16 -20.75 6.79
CA GLU A 16 4.01 -22.18 7.08
C GLU A 16 2.79 -22.80 6.40
N LEU A 17 1.92 -21.98 5.82
CA LEU A 17 0.69 -22.46 5.20
C LEU A 17 1.00 -23.27 3.94
N ARG A 18 0.31 -24.40 3.82
CA ARG A 18 0.24 -25.16 2.57
C ARG A 18 -0.97 -24.69 1.79
N PHE A 19 -0.74 -24.27 0.56
CA PHE A 19 -1.76 -23.82 -0.35
C PHE A 19 -2.12 -24.99 -1.29
N PRO A 20 -3.31 -25.62 -1.16
CA PRO A 20 -3.73 -26.69 -2.05
C PRO A 20 -4.00 -26.15 -3.47
N PRO A 21 -4.22 -27.02 -4.48
CA PRO A 21 -4.79 -26.58 -5.75
C PRO A 21 -5.99 -25.65 -5.52
N ALA A 22 -6.04 -24.53 -6.25
CA ALA A 22 -7.15 -23.58 -6.11
C ALA A 22 -8.45 -24.21 -6.62
N ASP A 23 -9.55 -23.98 -5.89
CA ASP A 23 -10.88 -24.46 -6.28
C ASP A 23 -11.55 -23.46 -7.25
N VAL A 24 -11.56 -22.18 -6.86
CA VAL A 24 -12.27 -21.12 -7.58
C VAL A 24 -11.42 -19.91 -7.95
N LEU A 25 -10.26 -19.73 -7.31
CA LEU A 25 -9.32 -18.65 -7.64
C LEU A 25 -8.64 -18.90 -8.99
N ASP A 26 -8.75 -17.94 -9.91
CA ASP A 26 -7.98 -17.96 -11.16
C ASP A 26 -6.51 -17.58 -10.89
N THR A 27 -5.69 -18.61 -10.65
CA THR A 27 -4.27 -18.43 -10.32
C THR A 27 -3.44 -17.94 -11.50
N THR A 28 -3.86 -18.24 -12.73
CA THR A 28 -3.18 -17.80 -13.96
C THR A 28 -3.36 -16.30 -14.15
N GLU A 29 -4.60 -15.84 -14.01
CA GLU A 29 -4.91 -14.42 -14.08
C GLU A 29 -4.27 -13.63 -12.95
N LEU A 30 -4.25 -14.21 -11.74
CA LEU A 30 -3.57 -13.60 -10.60
C LEU A 30 -2.05 -13.46 -10.87
N ALA A 31 -1.40 -14.50 -11.41
CA ALA A 31 0.01 -14.44 -11.78
C ALA A 31 0.28 -13.35 -12.84
N ARG A 32 -0.61 -13.22 -13.84
CA ARG A 32 -0.53 -12.18 -14.86
C ARG A 32 -0.64 -10.79 -14.25
N ARG A 33 -1.68 -10.49 -13.46
CA ARG A 33 -1.89 -9.16 -12.85
C ARG A 33 -0.72 -8.70 -11.98
N TRP A 34 -0.04 -9.64 -11.32
CA TRP A 34 1.05 -9.36 -10.39
C TRP A 34 2.44 -9.70 -10.93
N ALA A 35 2.62 -9.86 -12.25
CA ALA A 35 3.93 -10.18 -12.82
C ALA A 35 5.01 -9.14 -12.44
N GLY A 36 4.63 -7.86 -12.32
CA GLY A 36 5.49 -6.80 -11.81
C GLY A 36 6.11 -7.11 -10.43
N TRP A 37 5.44 -7.87 -9.57
CA TRP A 37 6.01 -8.34 -8.31
C TRP A 37 6.66 -9.72 -8.39
N LEU A 38 6.23 -10.57 -9.33
CA LEU A 38 6.83 -11.90 -9.53
C LEU A 38 8.25 -11.77 -10.08
N ASP A 39 8.44 -10.97 -11.13
CA ASP A 39 9.71 -10.86 -11.85
C ASP A 39 9.96 -9.49 -12.50
N LEU A 40 9.22 -8.43 -12.14
CA LEU A 40 9.43 -7.05 -12.65
C LEU A 40 9.15 -6.86 -14.15
N ARG A 41 8.42 -7.78 -14.79
CA ARG A 41 7.95 -7.60 -16.16
C ARG A 41 6.77 -6.63 -16.23
N ASP A 42 6.70 -5.95 -17.37
CA ASP A 42 5.46 -5.34 -17.81
C ASP A 42 4.46 -6.42 -18.19
N THR A 43 3.18 -6.10 -18.07
CA THR A 43 2.10 -6.97 -18.50
C THR A 43 1.07 -6.20 -19.26
N ASP A 44 0.61 -6.81 -20.34
CA ASP A 44 -0.54 -6.33 -21.09
C ASP A 44 -1.80 -6.54 -20.25
N GLY A 45 -2.56 -5.46 -20.05
CA GLY A 45 -3.84 -5.48 -19.35
C GLY A 45 -3.86 -4.73 -18.03
N LEU A 46 -4.86 -5.05 -17.20
CA LEU A 46 -5.10 -4.36 -15.94
C LEU A 46 -4.15 -4.88 -14.86
N VAL A 47 -3.38 -3.98 -14.28
CA VAL A 47 -2.43 -4.25 -13.20
C VAL A 47 -2.68 -3.35 -12.00
N PRO A 48 -2.48 -3.83 -10.77
CA PRO A 48 -2.53 -3.00 -9.58
C PRO A 48 -1.50 -1.88 -9.68
N LEU A 49 -1.87 -0.65 -9.30
CA LEU A 49 -0.96 0.49 -9.35
C LEU A 49 0.30 0.24 -8.52
N ARG A 50 0.15 -0.38 -7.34
CA ARG A 50 1.30 -0.76 -6.49
C ARG A 50 2.25 -1.78 -7.13
N SER A 51 1.76 -2.59 -8.07
CA SER A 51 2.60 -3.52 -8.84
C SER A 51 3.52 -2.73 -9.78
N LEU A 52 2.97 -1.68 -10.40
CA LEU A 52 3.72 -0.78 -11.27
C LEU A 52 4.82 -0.02 -10.54
N HIS A 53 4.71 0.23 -9.23
CA HIS A 53 5.77 0.90 -8.45
C HIS A 53 7.10 0.15 -8.56
N ALA A 54 7.05 -1.18 -8.42
CA ALA A 54 8.23 -2.04 -8.55
C ALA A 54 8.79 -2.00 -9.98
N VAL A 55 7.92 -1.97 -10.98
CA VAL A 55 8.33 -1.87 -12.39
C VAL A 55 8.99 -0.53 -12.71
N HIS A 56 8.44 0.59 -12.23
CA HIS A 56 9.04 1.92 -12.41
C HIS A 56 10.41 2.02 -11.74
N LEU A 57 10.55 1.54 -10.49
CA LEU A 57 11.83 1.49 -9.81
C LEU A 57 12.84 0.60 -10.55
N ALA A 58 12.39 -0.51 -11.12
CA ALA A 58 13.25 -1.37 -11.91
C ALA A 58 13.69 -0.72 -13.24
N ARG A 59 12.82 0.07 -13.89
CA ARG A 59 13.17 0.87 -15.07
C ARG A 59 14.20 1.96 -14.75
N MET A 60 14.06 2.62 -13.60
CA MET A 60 15.08 3.56 -13.11
C MET A 60 16.42 2.84 -12.90
N LEU A 61 16.39 1.63 -12.33
CA LEU A 61 17.59 0.84 -12.09
C LEU A 61 18.31 0.42 -13.40
N THR A 62 17.55 0.05 -14.44
CA THR A 62 18.09 -0.34 -15.75
C THR A 62 18.45 0.84 -16.64
N GLY A 63 18.08 2.07 -16.28
CA GLY A 63 18.25 3.26 -17.10
C GLY A 63 17.26 3.37 -18.26
N GLU A 64 16.19 2.58 -18.25
CA GLU A 64 15.04 2.71 -19.18
C GLU A 64 14.23 3.98 -18.89
N GLN A 65 14.37 4.54 -17.69
CA GLN A 65 13.72 5.77 -17.26
C GLN A 65 14.74 6.58 -16.45
N ASP A 66 14.69 7.91 -16.56
CA ASP A 66 15.55 8.79 -15.78
C ASP A 66 15.40 8.54 -14.28
N GLU A 67 16.53 8.58 -13.58
CA GLU A 67 16.58 8.48 -12.12
C GLU A 67 15.99 9.77 -11.52
N ASP A 68 14.67 9.80 -11.31
CA ASP A 68 14.02 10.78 -10.43
C ASP A 68 14.37 10.43 -8.97
N VAL A 69 15.63 10.69 -8.59
CA VAL A 69 16.12 10.49 -7.22
C VAL A 69 16.19 11.84 -6.51
N PRO A 70 15.57 11.96 -5.32
CA PRO A 70 14.80 10.95 -4.57
C PRO A 70 13.49 10.52 -5.24
N ASN A 71 13.10 9.25 -5.05
CA ASN A 71 11.77 8.77 -5.42
C ASN A 71 10.76 9.07 -4.31
N TRP A 72 9.49 9.24 -4.66
CA TRP A 72 8.49 9.79 -3.74
C TRP A 72 7.26 8.90 -3.54
N PHE A 73 7.35 7.60 -3.81
CA PHE A 73 6.24 6.68 -3.57
C PHE A 73 5.78 6.70 -2.10
N SER A 74 4.48 6.82 -1.88
CA SER A 74 3.85 6.87 -0.54
C SER A 74 3.62 5.47 0.03
N THR A 75 3.10 4.57 -0.81
CA THR A 75 2.78 3.22 -0.43
C THR A 75 4.05 2.41 -0.21
N VAL A 76 4.01 1.54 0.80
CA VAL A 76 5.01 0.53 1.05
C VAL A 76 4.27 -0.78 1.21
N SER A 77 4.67 -1.78 0.43
CA SER A 77 4.20 -3.14 0.63
C SER A 77 4.40 -3.59 2.06
N VAL A 78 3.41 -4.27 2.65
CA VAL A 78 3.61 -4.93 3.94
C VAL A 78 4.65 -6.05 3.81
N THR A 79 5.21 -6.50 4.94
CA THR A 79 6.18 -7.58 4.93
C THR A 79 5.59 -8.84 4.29
N SER A 80 6.37 -9.48 3.42
CA SER A 80 5.99 -10.69 2.69
C SER A 80 4.88 -10.54 1.64
N SER A 81 4.49 -9.32 1.22
CA SER A 81 3.44 -9.14 0.19
C SER A 81 3.72 -9.90 -1.12
N ARG A 82 4.97 -9.86 -1.62
CA ARG A 82 5.36 -10.66 -2.79
C ARG A 82 5.22 -12.16 -2.53
N TYR A 83 5.62 -12.62 -1.36
CA TYR A 83 5.46 -14.04 -0.99
C TYR A 83 3.99 -14.44 -0.99
N GLN A 84 3.09 -13.59 -0.47
CA GLN A 84 1.64 -13.82 -0.53
C GLN A 84 1.15 -13.98 -1.97
N VAL A 85 1.57 -13.07 -2.87
CA VAL A 85 1.25 -13.17 -4.31
C VAL A 85 1.75 -14.49 -4.89
N VAL A 86 3.02 -14.86 -4.65
CA VAL A 86 3.61 -16.08 -5.19
C VAL A 86 2.82 -17.32 -4.79
N VAL A 87 2.49 -17.47 -3.50
CA VAL A 87 1.77 -18.66 -3.02
C VAL A 87 0.31 -18.66 -3.45
N GLN A 88 -0.36 -17.50 -3.45
CA GLN A 88 -1.76 -17.40 -3.89
C GLN A 88 -1.91 -17.64 -5.39
N ALA A 89 -0.96 -17.15 -6.20
CA ALA A 89 -0.92 -17.40 -7.64
C ALA A 89 -0.34 -18.78 -8.00
N ARG A 90 -0.04 -19.63 -7.01
CA ARG A 90 0.58 -20.97 -7.17
C ARG A 90 1.81 -20.93 -8.08
N SER A 91 2.55 -19.83 -8.02
CA SER A 91 3.68 -19.54 -8.89
C SER A 91 4.98 -20.00 -8.25
N ASP A 92 5.06 -21.29 -7.87
CA ASP A 92 6.14 -21.83 -7.03
C ASP A 92 7.55 -21.60 -7.59
N ARG A 93 7.71 -21.55 -8.92
CA ARG A 93 8.98 -21.22 -9.58
C ARG A 93 9.50 -19.82 -9.25
N HIS A 94 8.60 -18.91 -8.86
CA HIS A 94 8.93 -17.54 -8.46
C HIS A 94 9.22 -17.39 -6.96
N ARG A 95 9.13 -18.47 -6.18
CA ARG A 95 9.40 -18.45 -4.74
C ARG A 95 10.90 -18.30 -4.49
N CYS A 96 11.26 -17.24 -3.76
CA CYS A 96 12.64 -17.00 -3.32
C CYS A 96 12.65 -16.16 -2.04
N GLU A 97 13.64 -16.40 -1.17
CA GLU A 97 13.82 -15.62 0.07
C GLU A 97 14.60 -14.32 -0.16
N GLN A 98 15.38 -14.28 -1.23
CA GLN A 98 16.16 -13.13 -1.67
C GLN A 98 16.23 -13.08 -3.20
N PRO A 99 16.43 -11.91 -3.82
CA PRO A 99 16.39 -11.77 -5.28
C PRO A 99 17.32 -12.72 -6.04
N GLY A 100 18.56 -12.91 -5.56
CA GLY A 100 19.54 -13.80 -6.19
C GLY A 100 19.20 -15.30 -6.10
N ALA A 101 18.23 -15.70 -5.28
CA ALA A 101 17.78 -17.09 -5.17
C ALA A 101 16.67 -17.44 -6.16
N LEU A 102 16.14 -16.46 -6.92
CA LEU A 102 15.21 -16.75 -7.99
C LEU A 102 15.94 -17.53 -9.12
N PRO A 103 15.42 -18.65 -9.65
CA PRO A 103 16.09 -19.40 -10.72
C PRO A 103 16.33 -18.53 -11.96
N ALA A 104 17.49 -18.65 -12.59
CA ALA A 104 17.91 -17.79 -13.70
C ALA A 104 16.91 -17.81 -14.87
N GLU A 105 16.30 -18.97 -15.13
CA GLU A 105 15.37 -19.18 -16.23
C GLU A 105 14.00 -18.50 -16.05
N VAL A 106 13.68 -17.97 -14.86
CA VAL A 106 12.47 -17.19 -14.61
C VAL A 106 12.76 -15.71 -14.30
N ARG A 107 14.03 -15.30 -14.30
CA ARG A 107 14.41 -13.89 -14.12
C ARG A 107 14.09 -13.13 -15.39
N SER A 108 13.36 -12.03 -15.27
CA SER A 108 13.33 -11.02 -16.33
C SER A 108 14.68 -10.28 -16.38
N PRO A 109 14.98 -9.55 -17.48
CA PRO A 109 16.15 -8.68 -17.55
C PRO A 109 16.22 -7.66 -16.39
N ARG A 110 15.08 -7.10 -15.98
CA ARG A 110 15.01 -6.15 -14.85
C ARG A 110 15.27 -6.81 -13.50
N TRP A 111 14.83 -8.06 -13.31
CA TRP A 111 15.17 -8.83 -12.13
C TRP A 111 16.66 -9.18 -12.10
N GLN A 112 17.23 -9.54 -13.24
CA GLN A 112 18.65 -9.82 -13.36
C GLN A 112 19.49 -8.57 -13.03
N ALA A 113 19.09 -7.38 -13.49
CA ALA A 113 19.72 -6.11 -13.12
C ALA A 113 19.64 -5.82 -11.60
N LEU A 114 18.53 -6.18 -10.93
CA LEU A 114 18.44 -6.12 -9.47
C LEU A 114 19.46 -7.05 -8.81
N VAL A 115 19.62 -8.28 -9.30
CA VAL A 115 20.62 -9.22 -8.76
C VAL A 115 22.04 -8.66 -8.91
N GLU A 116 22.38 -8.16 -10.10
CA GLU A 116 23.69 -7.55 -10.38
C GLU A 116 23.95 -6.31 -9.51
N ALA A 117 22.93 -5.46 -9.31
CA ALA A 117 23.03 -4.30 -8.42
C ALA A 117 23.29 -4.71 -6.96
N LEU A 118 22.73 -5.83 -6.50
CA LEU A 118 22.98 -6.35 -5.15
C LEU A 118 24.39 -6.92 -5.01
N GLU A 119 24.89 -7.63 -6.03
CA GLU A 119 26.27 -8.15 -6.06
C GLU A 119 27.29 -7.01 -6.12
N GLY A 120 27.00 -5.94 -6.88
CA GLY A 120 27.82 -4.75 -7.04
C GLY A 120 27.56 -3.63 -6.02
N TRP A 121 26.81 -3.89 -4.94
CA TRP A 121 26.27 -2.86 -4.04
C TRP A 121 27.29 -1.81 -3.58
N ALA A 122 28.48 -2.25 -3.17
CA ALA A 122 29.53 -1.37 -2.66
C ALA A 122 30.03 -0.35 -3.71
N GLY A 123 29.93 -0.67 -5.00
CA GLY A 123 30.31 0.20 -6.11
C GLY A 123 29.16 1.08 -6.62
N LEU A 124 27.93 0.89 -6.16
CA LEU A 124 26.79 1.65 -6.67
C LEU A 124 26.83 3.12 -6.22
N PRO A 125 26.49 4.08 -7.11
CA PRO A 125 26.19 5.46 -6.74
C PRO A 125 25.09 5.56 -5.68
N ALA A 126 25.15 6.57 -4.82
CA ALA A 126 24.18 6.77 -3.75
C ALA A 126 22.73 6.83 -4.26
N ALA A 127 22.51 7.47 -5.41
CA ALA A 127 21.19 7.56 -6.03
C ALA A 127 20.62 6.18 -6.41
N ARG A 128 21.43 5.32 -7.04
CA ARG A 128 21.05 3.94 -7.34
C ARG A 128 20.80 3.10 -6.09
N ARG A 129 21.55 3.34 -5.02
CA ARG A 129 21.30 2.67 -3.73
C ARG A 129 19.91 2.97 -3.18
N VAL A 130 19.44 4.22 -3.33
CA VAL A 130 18.06 4.61 -2.97
C VAL A 130 17.05 3.80 -3.79
N VAL A 131 17.24 3.70 -5.10
CA VAL A 131 16.34 2.95 -6.00
C VAL A 131 16.31 1.46 -5.62
N VAL A 132 17.47 0.83 -5.38
CA VAL A 132 17.56 -0.57 -4.96
C VAL A 132 16.83 -0.81 -3.64
N VAL A 133 17.05 0.04 -2.62
CA VAL A 133 16.39 -0.10 -1.32
C VAL A 133 14.88 0.10 -1.43
N ALA A 134 14.43 1.09 -2.20
CA ALA A 134 13.01 1.31 -2.46
C ALA A 134 12.39 0.10 -3.19
N LEU A 135 13.07 -0.46 -4.19
CA LEU A 135 12.61 -1.62 -4.95
C LEU A 135 12.51 -2.87 -4.07
N LEU A 136 13.54 -3.16 -3.28
CA LEU A 136 13.52 -4.26 -2.30
C LEU A 136 12.34 -4.12 -1.33
N THR A 137 12.09 -2.88 -0.88
CA THR A 137 11.00 -2.55 0.04
C THR A 137 9.63 -2.77 -0.61
N GLN A 138 9.43 -2.34 -1.86
CA GLN A 138 8.17 -2.61 -2.60
C GLN A 138 7.94 -4.10 -2.86
N LEU A 139 9.00 -4.87 -3.09
CA LEU A 139 8.92 -6.33 -3.26
C LEU A 139 8.80 -7.09 -1.92
N GLY A 140 8.80 -6.39 -0.79
CA GLY A 140 8.66 -7.00 0.53
C GLY A 140 9.93 -7.63 1.11
N PHE A 141 11.09 -7.43 0.48
CA PHE A 141 12.42 -7.88 0.95
C PHE A 141 13.01 -6.95 2.02
N HIS A 142 12.19 -6.47 2.95
CA HIS A 142 12.58 -5.47 3.94
C HIS A 142 13.82 -5.87 4.77
N ARG A 143 13.93 -7.15 5.15
CA ARG A 143 15.08 -7.64 5.92
C ARG A 143 16.39 -7.53 5.13
N LEU A 144 16.33 -7.77 3.83
CA LEU A 144 17.49 -7.57 2.96
C LEU A 144 17.81 -6.08 2.81
N ALA A 145 16.80 -5.24 2.58
CA ALA A 145 16.98 -3.78 2.47
C ALA A 145 17.69 -3.17 3.70
N VAL A 146 17.25 -3.54 4.91
CA VAL A 146 17.88 -3.08 6.16
C VAL A 146 19.30 -3.62 6.34
N ARG A 147 19.51 -4.93 6.07
CA ARG A 147 20.85 -5.54 6.21
C ARG A 147 21.87 -4.99 5.22
N LEU A 148 21.43 -4.68 4.00
CA LEU A 148 22.29 -4.24 2.90
C LEU A 148 22.93 -2.87 3.18
N VAL A 149 22.16 -1.96 3.79
CA VAL A 149 22.68 -0.64 4.20
C VAL A 149 23.48 -0.73 5.50
N GLY A 150 23.07 -1.61 6.43
CA GLY A 150 23.76 -1.80 7.69
C GLY A 150 23.70 -0.55 8.57
N THR A 151 24.81 -0.19 9.19
CA THR A 151 24.95 1.04 9.98
C THR A 151 25.21 2.23 9.07
N PHE A 152 24.42 3.29 9.20
CA PHE A 152 24.61 4.54 8.47
C PHE A 152 24.96 5.66 9.43
N ALA A 153 25.84 6.56 8.99
CA ALA A 153 26.01 7.87 9.59
C ALA A 153 25.10 8.82 8.82
N VAL A 154 24.21 9.52 9.52
CA VAL A 154 23.41 10.55 8.87
C VAL A 154 24.23 11.82 8.77
N ASP A 155 24.41 12.32 7.54
CA ASP A 155 25.13 13.56 7.24
C ASP A 155 24.23 14.52 6.46
N ALA A 156 24.81 15.62 5.96
CA ALA A 156 24.10 16.66 5.22
C ALA A 156 23.89 16.34 3.73
N ASP A 157 24.23 15.15 3.24
CA ASP A 157 23.99 14.77 1.84
C ASP A 157 22.50 14.39 1.66
N PRO A 158 21.73 15.14 0.84
CA PRO A 158 20.30 14.89 0.66
C PRO A 158 19.99 13.49 0.08
N VAL A 159 20.90 12.91 -0.72
CA VAL A 159 20.71 11.56 -1.29
C VAL A 159 20.91 10.49 -0.22
N ARG A 160 21.90 10.67 0.66
CA ARG A 160 22.10 9.76 1.81
C ARG A 160 20.95 9.86 2.81
N GLN A 161 20.43 11.06 3.06
CA GLN A 161 19.24 11.25 3.89
C GLN A 161 18.01 10.53 3.30
N GLN A 162 17.83 10.57 1.97
CA GLN A 162 16.78 9.77 1.33
C GLN A 162 17.00 8.27 1.51
N LEU A 163 18.24 7.78 1.34
CA LEU A 163 18.54 6.36 1.56
C LEU A 163 18.15 5.92 2.97
N VAL A 164 18.52 6.74 3.96
CA VAL A 164 18.18 6.52 5.37
C VAL A 164 16.65 6.53 5.59
N TYR A 165 15.92 7.42 4.93
CA TYR A 165 14.46 7.44 4.97
C TYR A 165 13.84 6.15 4.43
N GLU A 166 14.30 5.64 3.28
CA GLU A 166 13.79 4.38 2.72
C GLU A 166 14.13 3.17 3.60
N VAL A 167 15.32 3.14 4.21
CA VAL A 167 15.69 2.11 5.19
C VAL A 167 14.78 2.17 6.42
N ALA A 168 14.47 3.36 6.93
CA ALA A 168 13.56 3.52 8.06
C ALA A 168 12.14 3.02 7.73
N ARG A 169 11.65 3.28 6.52
CA ARG A 169 10.37 2.71 6.03
C ARG A 169 10.41 1.19 6.00
N ALA A 170 11.50 0.60 5.52
CA ALA A 170 11.67 -0.86 5.51
C ALA A 170 11.75 -1.45 6.93
N ALA A 171 12.53 -0.84 7.80
CA ALA A 171 12.67 -1.25 9.21
C ALA A 171 11.32 -1.17 9.96
N TYR A 172 10.53 -0.12 9.68
CA TYR A 172 9.19 0.02 10.23
C TYR A 172 8.27 -1.14 9.84
N GLN A 173 8.29 -1.60 8.59
CA GLN A 173 7.46 -2.75 8.15
C GLN A 173 7.90 -4.08 8.77
N LEU A 174 9.18 -4.25 9.09
CA LEU A 174 9.69 -5.45 9.78
C LEU A 174 9.27 -5.48 11.25
N ASN A 175 9.44 -4.36 11.95
CA ASN A 175 9.18 -4.29 13.38
C ASN A 175 8.68 -2.90 13.76
N ARG A 176 7.35 -2.74 13.73
CA ARG A 176 6.67 -1.49 14.12
C ARG A 176 6.87 -1.12 15.59
N LYS A 177 7.33 -2.04 16.43
CA LYS A 177 7.63 -1.80 17.85
C LYS A 177 9.08 -1.36 18.09
N SER A 178 9.95 -1.47 17.08
CA SER A 178 11.34 -1.02 17.19
C SER A 178 11.40 0.51 17.28
N PRO A 179 12.17 1.11 18.21
CA PRO A 179 12.34 2.55 18.29
C PRO A 179 13.17 3.14 17.13
N ILE A 180 14.06 2.33 16.54
CA ILE A 180 15.01 2.74 15.50
C ILE A 180 14.36 3.53 14.34
N PRO A 181 13.32 3.01 13.63
CA PRO A 181 12.69 3.78 12.55
C PRO A 181 12.12 5.11 13.03
N TYR A 182 11.62 5.21 14.26
CA TYR A 182 11.09 6.45 14.81
C TYR A 182 12.18 7.47 15.10
N GLU A 183 13.32 7.03 15.65
CA GLU A 183 14.48 7.90 15.89
C GLU A 183 15.01 8.47 14.58
N ILE A 184 15.07 7.64 13.52
CA ILE A 184 15.47 8.08 12.18
C ILE A 184 14.48 9.10 11.63
N PHE A 185 13.18 8.80 11.65
CA PHE A 185 12.17 9.75 11.17
C PHE A 185 12.19 11.05 11.97
N ALA A 186 12.40 10.99 13.28
CA ALA A 186 12.45 12.17 14.14
C ALA A 186 13.69 13.04 13.84
N TRP A 187 14.83 12.43 13.56
CA TRP A 187 16.01 13.14 13.09
C TRP A 187 15.74 13.78 11.72
N LEU A 188 15.25 13.02 10.74
CA LEU A 188 14.96 13.53 9.40
C LEU A 188 13.92 14.66 9.43
N ALA A 189 12.90 14.57 10.28
CA ALA A 189 11.88 15.60 10.43
C ALA A 189 12.44 16.94 10.94
N ARG A 190 13.55 16.93 11.69
CA ARG A 190 14.20 18.13 12.22
C ARG A 190 15.33 18.62 11.32
N ASP A 191 16.15 17.69 10.83
CA ASP A 191 17.50 17.96 10.37
C ASP A 191 17.72 17.61 8.89
N ALA A 192 16.76 16.99 8.19
CA ALA A 192 16.92 16.74 6.76
C ALA A 192 17.07 18.05 5.99
N VAL A 193 17.93 18.08 4.96
CA VAL A 193 18.22 19.28 4.16
C VAL A 193 16.98 19.71 3.37
N ARG A 194 16.30 18.73 2.76
CA ARG A 194 15.13 18.98 1.91
C ARG A 194 13.84 19.18 2.72
N PRO A 195 13.12 20.30 2.53
CA PRO A 195 11.82 20.54 3.15
C PRO A 195 10.79 19.43 2.90
N ALA A 196 10.79 18.85 1.68
CA ALA A 196 9.92 17.73 1.34
C ALA A 196 10.20 16.51 2.24
N LEU A 197 11.47 16.18 2.45
CA LEU A 197 11.88 15.04 3.26
C LEU A 197 11.59 15.24 4.75
N ARG A 198 11.85 16.46 5.29
CA ARG A 198 11.45 16.82 6.66
C ARG A 198 9.97 16.60 6.89
N THR A 199 9.15 17.11 5.96
CA THR A 199 7.69 16.98 6.02
C THR A 199 7.28 15.51 5.99
N LEU A 200 7.72 14.74 5.00
CA LEU A 200 7.32 13.32 4.88
C LEU A 200 7.75 12.48 6.08
N ALA A 201 8.95 12.71 6.64
CA ALA A 201 9.40 12.03 7.85
C ALA A 201 8.50 12.35 9.06
N ALA A 202 8.10 13.61 9.23
CA ALA A 202 7.13 14.00 10.26
C ALA A 202 5.76 13.33 10.04
N LEU A 203 5.28 13.23 8.79
CA LEU A 203 4.01 12.57 8.48
C LEU A 203 4.02 11.06 8.79
N GLN A 204 5.16 10.37 8.63
CA GLN A 204 5.30 8.97 9.07
C GLN A 204 5.08 8.82 10.58
N LEU A 205 5.60 9.77 11.37
CA LEU A 205 5.42 9.80 12.82
C LEU A 205 3.96 10.12 13.18
N VAL A 206 3.32 11.10 12.54
CA VAL A 206 1.88 11.39 12.74
C VAL A 206 1.03 10.13 12.52
N SER A 207 1.15 9.50 11.35
CA SER A 207 0.37 8.30 11.00
C SER A 207 0.56 7.17 12.01
N THR A 208 1.79 6.98 12.49
CA THR A 208 2.09 5.90 13.43
C THR A 208 1.60 6.21 14.85
N ARG A 209 1.77 7.45 15.32
CA ARG A 209 1.37 7.86 16.67
C ARG A 209 -0.15 7.91 16.81
N VAL A 210 -0.88 8.34 15.78
CA VAL A 210 -2.35 8.24 15.77
C VAL A 210 -2.81 6.78 15.93
N ARG A 211 -2.18 5.83 15.22
CA ARG A 211 -2.51 4.39 15.34
C ARG A 211 -2.12 3.81 16.70
N GLY A 212 -1.04 4.30 17.30
CA GLY A 212 -0.61 3.96 18.66
C GLY A 212 -1.42 4.64 19.76
N SER A 213 -2.42 5.46 19.41
CA SER A 213 -3.22 6.28 20.34
C SER A 213 -2.44 7.36 21.10
N ASP A 214 -1.24 7.72 20.66
CA ASP A 214 -0.46 8.85 21.19
C ASP A 214 -0.73 10.12 20.37
N ARG A 215 -1.86 10.77 20.66
CA ARG A 215 -2.30 11.94 19.88
C ARG A 215 -1.49 13.19 20.17
N GLU A 216 -0.99 13.33 21.38
CA GLU A 216 -0.19 14.50 21.75
C GLU A 216 1.13 14.50 20.97
N GLU A 217 1.80 13.35 20.88
CA GLU A 217 3.00 13.24 20.05
C GLU A 217 2.68 13.40 18.56
N ALA A 218 1.55 12.85 18.09
CA ALA A 218 1.09 13.07 16.72
C ALA A 218 0.91 14.58 16.41
N GLY A 219 0.30 15.34 17.30
CA GLY A 219 0.11 16.78 17.16
C GLY A 219 1.44 17.55 17.10
N ARG A 220 2.44 17.17 17.91
CA ARG A 220 3.79 17.77 17.86
C ARG A 220 4.45 17.56 16.49
N TRP A 221 4.35 16.36 15.94
CA TRP A 221 4.91 16.06 14.62
C TRP A 221 4.11 16.71 13.49
N LEU A 222 2.79 16.85 13.62
CA LEU A 222 1.97 17.58 12.67
C LEU A 222 2.39 19.06 12.61
N ALA A 223 2.60 19.70 13.76
CA ALA A 223 3.12 21.07 13.83
C ALA A 223 4.55 21.20 13.25
N ALA A 224 5.39 20.16 13.38
CA ALA A 224 6.70 20.12 12.75
C ALA A 224 6.62 20.01 11.21
N ALA A 225 5.68 19.20 10.71
CA ALA A 225 5.37 19.11 9.29
C ALA A 225 4.89 20.45 8.75
N GLU A 226 3.95 21.11 9.45
CA GLU A 226 3.42 22.42 9.07
C GLU A 226 4.51 23.49 8.96
N ARG A 227 5.43 23.58 9.93
CA ARG A 227 6.58 24.49 9.84
C ARG A 227 7.47 24.21 8.62
N SER A 228 7.58 22.94 8.23
CA SER A 228 8.38 22.53 7.07
C SER A 228 7.71 22.87 5.74
N LEU A 229 6.37 23.03 5.70
CA LEU A 229 5.64 23.45 4.51
C LEU A 229 6.09 24.83 4.01
N ALA A 230 6.46 25.74 4.92
CA ALA A 230 6.93 27.08 4.54
C ALA A 230 8.20 27.06 3.67
N GLY A 231 9.00 25.98 3.73
CA GLY A 231 10.17 25.78 2.90
C GLY A 231 9.89 25.08 1.57
N LEU A 232 8.67 24.61 1.30
CA LEU A 232 8.38 23.88 0.06
C LEU A 232 8.50 24.74 -1.21
N GLY A 233 8.58 26.07 -1.08
CA GLY A 233 8.90 26.95 -2.22
C GLY A 233 10.29 26.71 -2.82
N ASP A 234 11.19 26.05 -2.08
CA ASP A 234 12.52 25.63 -2.57
C ASP A 234 12.47 24.31 -3.37
N GLU A 235 11.32 23.62 -3.37
CA GLU A 235 11.11 22.35 -4.06
C GLU A 235 10.40 22.59 -5.41
N PRO A 236 10.55 21.68 -6.41
CA PRO A 236 9.75 21.75 -7.63
C PRO A 236 8.24 21.75 -7.35
N ASP A 237 7.48 22.54 -8.10
CA ASP A 237 6.02 22.75 -7.89
C ASP A 237 5.23 21.44 -7.71
N TRP A 238 5.49 20.44 -8.56
CA TRP A 238 4.82 19.14 -8.47
C TRP A 238 5.09 18.46 -7.12
N LEU A 239 6.32 18.55 -6.61
CA LEU A 239 6.70 17.93 -5.35
C LEU A 239 6.08 18.68 -4.17
N ALA A 240 6.07 20.02 -4.22
CA ALA A 240 5.41 20.84 -3.22
C ALA A 240 3.91 20.48 -3.10
N HIS A 241 3.21 20.34 -4.22
CA HIS A 241 1.80 19.91 -4.24
C HIS A 241 1.62 18.47 -3.73
N LEU A 242 2.48 17.53 -4.14
CA LEU A 242 2.42 16.14 -3.67
C LEU A 242 2.56 16.06 -2.14
N VAL A 243 3.57 16.74 -1.58
CA VAL A 243 3.83 16.73 -0.14
C VAL A 243 2.71 17.43 0.64
N THR A 244 2.21 18.55 0.12
CA THR A 244 1.11 19.29 0.77
C THR A 244 -0.19 18.49 0.78
N SER A 245 -0.54 17.81 -0.32
CA SER A 245 -1.68 16.89 -0.36
C SER A 245 -1.58 15.79 0.72
N ARG A 246 -0.38 15.22 0.89
CA ARG A 246 -0.11 14.22 1.94
C ARG A 246 -0.20 14.79 3.35
N TYR A 247 0.26 16.02 3.56
CA TYR A 247 0.11 16.72 4.84
C TYR A 247 -1.36 16.82 5.23
N HIS A 248 -2.21 17.30 4.32
CA HIS A 248 -3.64 17.46 4.60
C HIS A 248 -4.32 16.12 4.92
N ARG A 249 -3.96 15.03 4.24
CA ARG A 249 -4.44 13.68 4.60
C ARG A 249 -4.04 13.26 6.02
N ALA A 250 -2.81 13.56 6.44
CA ALA A 250 -2.35 13.24 7.79
C ALA A 250 -3.02 14.12 8.86
N ALA A 251 -3.24 15.40 8.56
CA ALA A 251 -3.98 16.32 9.41
C ALA A 251 -5.43 15.85 9.59
N ALA A 252 -6.13 15.47 8.51
CA ALA A 252 -7.46 14.88 8.58
C ALA A 252 -7.50 13.61 9.47
N LEU A 253 -6.48 12.75 9.37
CA LEU A 253 -6.37 11.56 10.23
C LEU A 253 -6.19 11.91 11.71
N HIS A 254 -5.41 12.95 12.03
CA HIS A 254 -5.26 13.45 13.40
C HIS A 254 -6.60 13.96 13.96
N GLU A 255 -7.30 14.79 13.18
CA GLU A 255 -8.58 15.41 13.55
C GLU A 255 -9.76 14.43 13.62
N LEU A 256 -9.66 13.26 13.00
CA LEU A 256 -10.74 12.25 12.95
C LEU A 256 -11.23 11.79 14.34
N SER A 257 -10.45 12.03 15.37
CA SER A 257 -10.84 11.70 16.72
C SER A 257 -11.69 12.73 17.46
N GLY A 258 -11.75 13.96 16.94
CA GLY A 258 -12.60 15.02 17.44
C GLY A 258 -14.09 14.71 17.26
N ARG A 259 -14.93 15.43 18.00
CA ARG A 259 -16.38 15.41 17.76
C ARG A 259 -16.75 16.21 16.52
N ASP A 260 -16.03 17.30 16.29
CA ASP A 260 -16.18 18.13 15.12
C ASP A 260 -15.57 17.46 13.88
N ARG A 261 -16.34 17.43 12.80
CA ARG A 261 -15.97 16.81 11.52
C ARG A 261 -15.55 17.85 10.49
N GLU A 262 -15.86 19.12 10.72
CA GLU A 262 -15.56 20.20 9.78
C GLU A 262 -14.05 20.32 9.49
N PRO A 263 -13.12 20.29 10.48
CA PRO A 263 -11.69 20.32 10.20
C PRO A 263 -11.23 19.16 9.33
N VAL A 264 -11.76 17.95 9.58
CA VAL A 264 -11.44 16.74 8.79
C VAL A 264 -11.84 16.94 7.33
N VAL A 265 -13.07 17.41 7.09
CA VAL A 265 -13.57 17.66 5.73
C VAL A 265 -12.77 18.75 5.02
N THR A 266 -12.42 19.83 5.71
CA THR A 266 -11.61 20.93 5.16
C THR A 266 -10.23 20.45 4.72
N HIS A 267 -9.54 19.67 5.57
CA HIS A 267 -8.26 19.08 5.18
C HIS A 267 -8.41 18.13 3.99
N MET A 268 -9.43 17.28 3.97
CA MET A 268 -9.63 16.35 2.85
C MET A 268 -9.89 17.07 1.52
N ARG A 269 -10.66 18.18 1.51
CA ARG A 269 -10.82 19.04 0.33
C ARG A 269 -9.50 19.66 -0.13
N ALA A 270 -8.72 20.23 0.78
CA ALA A 270 -7.41 20.78 0.46
C ALA A 270 -6.44 19.70 -0.10
N ALA A 271 -6.54 18.46 0.37
CA ALA A 271 -5.76 17.35 -0.17
C ALA A 271 -6.10 17.07 -1.65
N LEU A 272 -7.38 17.14 -2.04
CA LEU A 272 -7.82 17.02 -3.43
C LEU A 272 -7.38 18.22 -4.28
N GLU A 273 -7.51 19.44 -3.78
CA GLU A 273 -7.09 20.65 -4.51
C GLU A 273 -5.61 20.61 -4.87
N HIS A 274 -4.76 20.18 -3.93
CA HIS A 274 -3.33 19.99 -4.18
C HIS A 274 -3.05 18.80 -5.11
N ASP A 275 -3.85 17.74 -5.07
CA ASP A 275 -3.72 16.63 -6.01
C ASP A 275 -4.08 17.03 -7.46
N ASP A 276 -5.12 17.85 -7.63
CA ASP A 276 -5.50 18.41 -8.93
C ASP A 276 -4.41 19.37 -9.46
N ALA A 277 -3.77 20.15 -8.57
CA ALA A 277 -2.63 20.99 -8.92
C ALA A 277 -1.39 20.16 -9.31
N LEU A 278 -1.11 19.08 -8.56
CA LEU A 278 -0.09 18.11 -8.90
C LEU A 278 -0.32 17.55 -10.31
N ALA A 279 -1.55 17.16 -10.66
CA ALA A 279 -1.89 16.64 -11.99
C ALA A 279 -1.56 17.62 -13.13
N ARG A 280 -1.73 18.93 -12.90
CA ARG A 280 -1.39 19.97 -13.90
C ARG A 280 0.12 20.21 -14.01
N SER A 281 0.87 20.00 -12.93
CA SER A 281 2.32 20.24 -12.86
C SER A 281 3.18 19.02 -13.21
N ALA A 282 2.61 17.81 -13.26
CA ALA A 282 3.33 16.59 -13.57
C ALA A 282 3.80 16.59 -15.04
N GLY A 283 5.11 16.68 -15.24
CA GLY A 283 5.73 16.83 -16.56
C GLY A 283 6.34 15.55 -17.14
N ASN A 284 6.44 14.47 -16.37
CA ASN A 284 7.07 13.22 -16.83
C ASN A 284 6.29 11.97 -16.37
N PRO A 285 6.57 10.78 -16.93
CA PRO A 285 5.88 9.53 -16.58
C PRO A 285 5.94 9.16 -15.09
N SER A 286 7.06 9.40 -14.40
CA SER A 286 7.18 9.15 -12.95
C SER A 286 6.26 10.05 -12.15
N GLN A 287 6.21 11.35 -12.49
CA GLN A 287 5.41 12.34 -11.81
C GLN A 287 3.92 12.09 -12.00
N VAL A 288 3.51 11.71 -13.22
CA VAL A 288 2.13 11.23 -13.49
C VAL A 288 1.81 10.01 -12.63
N HIS A 289 2.77 9.10 -12.48
CA HIS A 289 2.58 7.92 -11.64
C HIS A 289 2.49 8.25 -10.13
N TYR A 290 3.30 9.18 -9.62
CA TYR A 290 3.16 9.71 -8.26
C TYR A 290 1.81 10.38 -8.03
N GLN A 291 1.32 11.14 -9.03
CA GLN A 291 0.00 11.75 -8.97
C GLN A 291 -1.11 10.70 -8.92
N ARG A 292 -1.05 9.68 -9.79
CA ARG A 292 -2.03 8.58 -9.77
C ARG A 292 -2.05 7.89 -8.41
N GLU A 293 -0.89 7.59 -7.83
CA GLU A 293 -0.81 7.01 -6.49
C GLU A 293 -1.48 7.92 -5.45
N ASN A 294 -1.15 9.22 -5.49
CA ASN A 294 -1.70 10.19 -4.56
C ASN A 294 -3.23 10.32 -4.70
N ARG A 295 -3.75 10.42 -5.93
CA ARG A 295 -5.19 10.45 -6.22
C ARG A 295 -5.90 9.26 -5.60
N GLY A 296 -5.40 8.06 -5.85
CA GLY A 296 -5.99 6.82 -5.33
C GLY A 296 -6.08 6.85 -3.81
N LEU A 297 -4.98 7.25 -3.15
CA LEU A 297 -4.91 7.34 -1.70
C LEU A 297 -5.81 8.45 -1.11
N VAL A 298 -5.97 9.60 -1.77
CA VAL A 298 -6.85 10.69 -1.33
C VAL A 298 -8.32 10.25 -1.44
N LEU A 299 -8.73 9.71 -2.59
CA LEU A 299 -10.10 9.22 -2.80
C LEU A 299 -10.44 8.08 -1.83
N GLU A 300 -9.53 7.12 -1.64
CA GLU A 300 -9.70 6.03 -0.68
C GLU A 300 -9.91 6.56 0.75
N ALA A 301 -9.16 7.59 1.15
CA ALA A 301 -9.30 8.22 2.47
C ALA A 301 -10.66 8.93 2.63
N HIS A 302 -11.16 9.60 1.58
CA HIS A 302 -12.52 10.17 1.56
C HIS A 302 -13.60 9.11 1.75
N LEU A 303 -13.56 8.01 0.98
CA LEU A 303 -14.55 6.94 1.10
C LEU A 303 -14.51 6.30 2.49
N LYS A 304 -13.31 6.09 3.05
CA LYS A 304 -13.13 5.56 4.41
C LYS A 304 -13.70 6.51 5.47
N LEU A 305 -13.46 7.82 5.32
CA LEU A 305 -14.01 8.84 6.20
C LEU A 305 -15.53 8.77 6.20
N ASP A 306 -16.16 8.86 5.03
CA ASP A 306 -17.61 8.83 4.88
C ASP A 306 -18.24 7.54 5.41
N THR A 307 -17.58 6.39 5.19
CA THR A 307 -18.01 5.10 5.75
C THR A 307 -17.97 5.09 7.28
N LEU A 308 -16.96 5.74 7.88
CA LEU A 308 -16.75 5.78 9.33
C LEU A 308 -17.69 6.74 10.04
N THR A 309 -17.97 7.90 9.43
CA THR A 309 -18.64 9.04 10.09
C THR A 309 -20.06 9.25 9.58
N GLY A 310 -20.44 8.66 8.45
CA GLY A 310 -21.68 8.98 7.74
C GLY A 310 -21.67 10.38 7.10
N THR A 311 -20.49 11.02 6.99
CA THR A 311 -20.37 12.28 6.24
C THR A 311 -20.52 12.04 4.74
N ALA A 312 -20.77 13.11 3.98
CA ALA A 312 -20.71 13.12 2.52
C ALA A 312 -19.57 14.05 2.08
N SER A 313 -18.35 13.70 2.46
CA SER A 313 -17.13 14.48 2.18
C SER A 313 -16.50 14.11 0.84
N ALA A 314 -16.70 12.88 0.37
CA ALA A 314 -16.17 12.40 -0.89
C ALA A 314 -16.80 13.15 -2.08
N PRO A 315 -16.03 13.41 -3.15
CA PRO A 315 -16.60 13.83 -4.43
C PRO A 315 -17.67 12.84 -4.90
N ALA A 316 -18.70 13.34 -5.58
CA ALA A 316 -19.84 12.52 -6.02
C ALA A 316 -19.42 11.36 -6.97
N ASP A 317 -18.36 11.57 -7.74
CA ASP A 317 -17.78 10.62 -8.68
C ASP A 317 -16.55 9.88 -8.12
N ALA A 318 -16.26 9.98 -6.81
CA ALA A 318 -15.07 9.37 -6.20
C ALA A 318 -14.97 7.86 -6.40
N VAL A 319 -16.12 7.16 -6.36
CA VAL A 319 -16.18 5.71 -6.64
C VAL A 319 -15.78 5.43 -8.08
N GLU A 320 -16.36 6.12 -9.05
CA GLU A 320 -16.05 5.94 -10.48
C GLU A 320 -14.56 6.24 -10.76
N GLN A 321 -14.06 7.36 -10.25
CA GLN A 321 -12.66 7.74 -10.40
C GLN A 321 -11.71 6.69 -9.82
N LEU A 322 -11.99 6.18 -8.62
CA LEU A 322 -11.11 5.19 -7.98
C LEU A 322 -11.14 3.84 -8.71
N LEU A 323 -12.31 3.41 -9.19
CA LEU A 323 -12.45 2.18 -9.98
C LEU A 323 -11.80 2.29 -11.37
N SER A 324 -11.72 3.49 -11.94
CA SER A 324 -11.03 3.78 -13.20
C SER A 324 -9.51 3.84 -13.01
N LEU A 325 -9.05 4.46 -11.93
CA LEU A 325 -7.64 4.63 -11.60
C LEU A 325 -6.95 3.28 -11.34
N ASP A 326 -7.58 2.44 -10.53
CA ASP A 326 -7.06 1.13 -10.14
C ASP A 326 -8.18 0.08 -10.09
N PRO A 327 -8.53 -0.52 -11.24
CA PRO A 327 -9.66 -1.44 -11.34
C PRO A 327 -9.39 -2.80 -10.69
N VAL A 328 -8.14 -3.09 -10.32
CA VAL A 328 -7.73 -4.44 -9.90
C VAL A 328 -6.92 -4.49 -8.60
N ASP A 329 -6.51 -3.37 -7.98
CA ASP A 329 -5.85 -3.44 -6.67
C ASP A 329 -6.86 -3.75 -5.55
N PRO A 330 -6.64 -4.82 -4.76
CA PRO A 330 -7.57 -5.25 -3.73
C PRO A 330 -7.83 -4.20 -2.63
N GLU A 331 -6.91 -3.29 -2.33
CA GLU A 331 -7.10 -2.30 -1.25
C GLU A 331 -8.13 -1.20 -1.60
N PRO A 332 -7.99 -0.43 -2.70
CA PRO A 332 -8.99 0.55 -3.09
C PRO A 332 -10.34 -0.09 -3.40
N LEU A 333 -10.36 -1.27 -4.02
CA LEU A 333 -11.60 -2.00 -4.27
C LEU A 333 -12.32 -2.38 -2.97
N TYR A 334 -11.58 -2.82 -1.94
CA TYR A 334 -12.17 -3.10 -0.64
C TYR A 334 -12.79 -1.84 -0.02
N ALA A 335 -12.10 -0.69 -0.11
CA ALA A 335 -12.62 0.59 0.39
C ALA A 335 -13.92 1.00 -0.33
N VAL A 336 -13.97 0.86 -1.67
CA VAL A 336 -15.19 1.11 -2.45
C VAL A 336 -16.32 0.17 -2.04
N GLY A 337 -16.05 -1.13 -1.94
CA GLY A 337 -17.06 -2.11 -1.51
C GLY A 337 -17.60 -1.82 -0.11
N ALA A 338 -16.73 -1.43 0.82
CA ALA A 338 -17.13 -1.07 2.18
C ALA A 338 -17.99 0.20 2.22
N TYR A 339 -17.63 1.21 1.41
CA TYR A 339 -18.42 2.42 1.24
C TYR A 339 -19.82 2.09 0.70
N LEU A 340 -19.91 1.39 -0.44
CA LEU A 340 -21.18 1.01 -1.07
C LEU A 340 -22.08 0.22 -0.10
N ALA A 341 -21.50 -0.75 0.62
CA ALA A 341 -22.23 -1.52 1.62
C ALA A 341 -22.72 -0.67 2.79
N GLY A 342 -21.90 0.30 3.25
CA GLY A 342 -22.25 1.24 4.31
C GLY A 342 -23.43 2.14 3.96
N PHE A 343 -23.54 2.53 2.69
CA PHE A 343 -24.64 3.34 2.15
C PHE A 343 -25.80 2.52 1.58
N GLY A 344 -25.80 1.20 1.76
CA GLY A 344 -26.94 0.32 1.49
C GLY A 344 -26.95 -0.32 0.10
N ASP A 345 -26.04 0.04 -0.81
CA ASP A 345 -25.92 -0.59 -2.13
C ASP A 345 -25.13 -1.91 -2.04
N ARG A 346 -25.82 -2.94 -1.55
CA ARG A 346 -25.21 -4.27 -1.30
C ARG A 346 -24.89 -5.02 -2.57
N GLU A 347 -25.62 -4.79 -3.67
CA GLU A 347 -25.35 -5.45 -4.96
C GLU A 347 -24.04 -4.93 -5.55
N ALA A 348 -23.87 -3.61 -5.64
CA ALA A 348 -22.62 -3.03 -6.13
C ALA A 348 -21.44 -3.36 -5.19
N ALA A 349 -21.68 -3.37 -3.87
CA ALA A 349 -20.68 -3.79 -2.91
C ALA A 349 -20.24 -5.26 -3.11
N LEU A 350 -21.19 -6.18 -3.31
CA LEU A 350 -20.90 -7.59 -3.57
C LEU A 350 -20.02 -7.75 -4.81
N ALA A 351 -20.40 -7.12 -5.93
CA ALA A 351 -19.63 -7.16 -7.17
C ALA A 351 -18.20 -6.62 -6.97
N THR A 352 -18.07 -5.51 -6.25
CA THR A 352 -16.77 -4.90 -5.96
C THR A 352 -15.90 -5.78 -5.06
N PHE A 353 -16.47 -6.37 -4.02
CA PHE A 353 -15.74 -7.29 -3.13
C PHE A 353 -15.30 -8.56 -3.84
N LEU A 354 -16.11 -9.13 -4.73
CA LEU A 354 -15.70 -10.28 -5.55
C LEU A 354 -14.53 -9.91 -6.47
N ARG A 355 -14.56 -8.71 -7.08
CA ARG A 355 -13.44 -8.20 -7.88
C ARG A 355 -12.17 -8.05 -7.06
N ALA A 356 -12.27 -7.45 -5.88
CA ALA A 356 -11.14 -7.31 -4.94
C ALA A 356 -10.57 -8.67 -4.50
N ALA A 357 -11.45 -9.64 -4.22
CA ALA A 357 -11.05 -10.99 -3.85
C ALA A 357 -10.33 -11.72 -4.99
N GLY A 358 -10.84 -11.62 -6.22
CA GLY A 358 -10.23 -12.21 -7.41
C GLY A 358 -8.87 -11.61 -7.78
N SER A 359 -8.52 -10.44 -7.25
CA SER A 359 -7.20 -9.84 -7.38
C SER A 359 -6.17 -10.37 -6.37
N GLY A 360 -6.59 -11.22 -5.43
CA GLY A 360 -5.73 -11.82 -4.41
C GLY A 360 -4.98 -10.79 -3.55
N THR A 361 -4.04 -11.31 -2.74
CA THR A 361 -3.07 -10.64 -1.84
C THR A 361 -3.65 -9.57 -0.91
N LEU A 362 -2.93 -9.20 0.16
CA LEU A 362 -3.29 -8.06 1.02
C LEU A 362 -4.71 -8.15 1.62
N ARG A 363 -5.69 -7.51 0.96
CA ARG A 363 -7.11 -7.48 1.35
C ARG A 363 -7.97 -8.54 0.67
N GLY A 364 -7.45 -9.32 -0.28
CA GLY A 364 -8.24 -10.29 -1.06
C GLY A 364 -9.08 -11.24 -0.20
N ALA A 365 -8.48 -11.87 0.82
CA ALA A 365 -9.21 -12.73 1.76
C ALA A 365 -10.28 -11.97 2.55
N SER A 366 -9.97 -10.75 3.02
CA SER A 366 -10.97 -9.90 3.70
C SER A 366 -12.13 -9.53 2.77
N ALA A 367 -11.84 -9.28 1.50
CA ALA A 367 -12.84 -8.98 0.48
C ALA A 367 -13.71 -10.21 0.16
N ALA A 368 -13.13 -11.40 0.08
CA ALA A 368 -13.86 -12.65 -0.12
C ALA A 368 -14.88 -12.89 1.01
N ASN A 369 -14.45 -12.67 2.26
CA ASN A 369 -15.37 -12.72 3.41
C ASN A 369 -16.47 -11.64 3.32
N ALA A 370 -16.11 -10.40 2.97
CA ALA A 370 -17.08 -9.33 2.81
C ALA A 370 -18.11 -9.62 1.71
N ALA A 371 -17.67 -10.21 0.58
CA ALA A 371 -18.54 -10.69 -0.48
C ALA A 371 -19.50 -11.78 0.03
N ALA A 372 -19.02 -12.76 0.80
CA ALA A 372 -19.86 -13.80 1.38
C ALA A 372 -20.97 -13.20 2.27
N VAL A 373 -20.61 -12.26 3.16
CA VAL A 373 -21.57 -11.55 4.03
C VAL A 373 -22.60 -10.75 3.22
N CYS A 374 -22.18 -10.05 2.16
CA CYS A 374 -23.10 -9.34 1.28
C CYS A 374 -24.05 -10.30 0.55
N ALA A 375 -23.54 -11.41 0.02
CA ALA A 375 -24.32 -12.42 -0.68
C ALA A 375 -25.36 -13.10 0.24
N GLU A 376 -24.99 -13.44 1.47
CA GLU A 376 -25.92 -13.96 2.49
C GLU A 376 -27.06 -12.98 2.76
N ARG A 377 -26.74 -11.71 2.96
CA ARG A 377 -27.74 -10.65 3.23
C ARG A 377 -28.67 -10.39 2.03
N LEU A 378 -28.21 -10.70 0.83
CA LEU A 378 -28.99 -10.62 -0.41
C LEU A 378 -29.77 -11.92 -0.71
N GLY A 379 -29.65 -12.96 0.13
CA GLY A 379 -30.31 -14.25 -0.10
C GLY A 379 -29.74 -15.05 -1.27
N ARG A 380 -28.43 -14.91 -1.55
CA ARG A 380 -27.71 -15.59 -2.66
C ARG A 380 -26.75 -16.66 -2.12
N PRO A 381 -27.23 -17.83 -1.69
CA PRO A 381 -26.42 -18.84 -1.02
C PRO A 381 -25.28 -19.38 -1.89
N ASP A 382 -25.50 -19.58 -3.19
CA ASP A 382 -24.48 -20.10 -4.11
C ASP A 382 -23.30 -19.13 -4.27
N VAL A 383 -23.60 -17.82 -4.32
CA VAL A 383 -22.58 -16.77 -4.40
C VAL A 383 -21.82 -16.65 -3.08
N ALA A 384 -22.51 -16.77 -1.95
CA ALA A 384 -21.86 -16.80 -0.64
C ALA A 384 -20.89 -17.99 -0.54
N GLU A 385 -21.30 -19.17 -1.01
CA GLU A 385 -20.45 -20.36 -1.00
C GLU A 385 -19.25 -20.24 -1.94
N HIS A 386 -19.43 -19.68 -3.13
CA HIS A 386 -18.30 -19.33 -4.01
C HIS A 386 -17.31 -18.38 -3.32
N ALA A 387 -17.79 -17.33 -2.66
CA ALA A 387 -16.94 -16.37 -1.96
C ALA A 387 -16.19 -17.01 -0.76
N ARG A 388 -16.80 -17.97 -0.04
CA ARG A 388 -16.12 -18.72 1.03
C ARG A 388 -15.02 -19.63 0.50
N ARG A 389 -15.24 -20.28 -0.63
CA ARG A 389 -14.18 -21.07 -1.31
C ARG A 389 -13.03 -20.18 -1.76
N LEU A 390 -13.33 -19.01 -2.31
CA LEU A 390 -12.32 -18.01 -2.67
C LEU A 390 -11.53 -17.52 -1.44
N LEU A 391 -12.20 -17.34 -0.29
CA LEU A 391 -11.52 -17.03 0.98
C LEU A 391 -10.52 -18.12 1.36
N LEU A 392 -10.88 -19.41 1.25
CA LEU A 392 -9.99 -20.53 1.56
C LEU A 392 -8.83 -20.67 0.56
N ASP A 393 -9.06 -20.38 -0.73
CA ASP A 393 -7.99 -20.36 -1.74
C ASP A 393 -6.93 -19.29 -1.45
N LEU A 394 -7.34 -18.16 -0.85
CA LEU A 394 -6.52 -17.00 -0.51
C LEU A 394 -5.87 -17.10 0.88
N ASP A 395 -6.56 -17.69 1.86
CA ASP A 395 -6.05 -17.98 3.19
C ASP A 395 -6.58 -19.32 3.71
N PRO A 396 -5.81 -20.42 3.56
CA PRO A 396 -6.16 -21.74 4.07
C PRO A 396 -6.31 -21.81 5.60
N ALA A 397 -5.87 -20.79 6.34
CA ALA A 397 -6.06 -20.69 7.78
C ALA A 397 -7.35 -19.92 8.17
N ALA A 398 -8.13 -19.46 7.20
CA ALA A 398 -9.41 -18.81 7.47
C ALA A 398 -10.38 -19.79 8.16
N ARG A 399 -10.97 -19.33 9.27
CA ARG A 399 -12.05 -20.03 9.95
C ARG A 399 -13.36 -19.54 9.39
N LEU A 400 -14.00 -20.37 8.59
CA LEU A 400 -15.37 -20.11 8.17
C LEU A 400 -16.25 -20.12 9.41
N ALA A 401 -17.13 -19.13 9.54
CA ALA A 401 -18.16 -19.19 10.56
C ALA A 401 -18.97 -20.45 10.30
N VAL A 402 -18.88 -21.43 11.22
CA VAL A 402 -19.79 -22.58 11.19
C VAL A 402 -21.17 -21.96 11.33
N HIS A 403 -21.98 -22.03 10.27
CA HIS A 403 -23.39 -21.69 10.38
C HIS A 403 -23.90 -22.53 11.55
N GLN A 404 -24.26 -21.88 12.66
CA GLN A 404 -25.10 -22.49 13.69
C GLN A 404 -26.50 -22.66 13.09
N ALA A 405 -26.58 -23.44 12.02
CA ALA A 405 -27.81 -23.93 11.45
C ALA A 405 -28.09 -25.29 12.10
N ASP A 406 -28.22 -25.30 13.43
CA ASP A 406 -28.96 -26.36 14.10
C ASP A 406 -29.41 -25.95 15.52
N THR A 407 -30.55 -26.50 15.97
CA THR A 407 -31.13 -26.50 17.34
C THR A 407 -32.24 -25.52 17.77
N ARG A 408 -33.15 -25.06 16.88
CA ARG A 408 -34.44 -24.46 17.33
C ARG A 408 -35.73 -25.04 16.76
N THR A 409 -35.72 -26.23 16.14
CA THR A 409 -36.95 -26.86 15.62
C THR A 409 -37.21 -28.28 16.12
N ARG A 410 -36.78 -28.59 17.35
CA ARG A 410 -37.28 -29.77 18.10
C ARG A 410 -37.33 -29.48 19.59
N ARG A 411 -38.36 -28.78 20.05
CA ARG A 411 -39.02 -29.01 21.33
C ARG A 411 -40.48 -28.64 21.22
#